data_AF-A0A7Y4ZDP8-F1
#
_entry.id   AF-A0A7Y4ZDP8-F1
#
_cell.length_a   1.000
_cell.length_b   1.000
_cell.length_c   1.000
_cell.angle_alpha   90.00
_cell.angle_beta   90.00
_cell.angle_gamma   90.00
#
_symmetry.space_group_name_H-M   'P 1'
#
loop_
_entity.id
_entity.type
_entity.pdbx_description
1 polymer ?
#
loop_
_entity_poly.entity_id
_entity_poly.type
_entity_poly.pdbx_seq_one_letter_code
_entity_poly.pdbx_strand_id
1 'polypeptide(L)'
;LIWDTCEIAVDQAKYLVENGEAADEDEGFAMAWNDSDLYTLEWEWLTESLTETLNEINPDGYWHAEVANFGWRSQKGYSDFKADNGNQFLDNILPKTDCTFRVFLDADNTLRIQNSHHDAPAGNEWYTIRAATEEEYAEAA
;
A
#
# COMPACT_ATOMS: atom_id res chain seq x y z
N LEU A 1 3.64 5.98 4.04
CA LEU A 1 4.29 4.78 3.47
C LEU A 1 4.07 4.77 1.96
N ILE A 2 5.01 4.27 1.16
CA ILE A 2 4.92 4.28 -0.31
C ILE A 2 5.31 2.90 -0.82
N TRP A 3 4.53 2.36 -1.76
CA TRP A 3 4.87 1.18 -2.55
C TRP A 3 4.95 1.58 -4.02
N ASP A 4 6.16 1.61 -4.56
CA ASP A 4 6.45 1.90 -5.95
C ASP A 4 7.65 1.04 -6.39
N THR A 5 7.38 -0.05 -7.08
CA THR A 5 8.41 -1.02 -7.48
C THR A 5 9.41 -0.43 -8.46
N CYS A 6 9.03 0.58 -9.24
CA CYS A 6 9.94 1.31 -10.12
C CYS A 6 10.86 2.23 -9.30
N GLU A 7 10.33 2.96 -8.32
CA GLU A 7 11.13 3.83 -7.43
C GLU A 7 12.13 2.99 -6.62
N ILE A 8 11.70 1.85 -6.07
CA ILE A 8 12.55 0.88 -5.38
C ILE A 8 13.70 0.42 -6.28
N ALA A 9 13.40 0.01 -7.52
CA ALA A 9 14.43 -0.46 -8.45
C ALA A 9 15.42 0.64 -8.84
N VAL A 10 14.93 1.88 -9.03
CA VAL A 10 15.77 3.05 -9.34
C VAL A 10 16.70 3.37 -8.17
N ASP A 11 16.21 3.32 -6.93
CA ASP A 11 17.04 3.62 -5.77
C ASP A 11 18.06 2.52 -5.47
N GLN A 12 17.68 1.25 -5.63
CA GLN A 12 18.62 0.14 -5.55
C GLN A 12 19.68 0.21 -6.66
N ALA A 13 19.32 0.61 -7.88
CA ALA A 13 20.28 0.77 -8.98
C ALA A 13 21.37 1.79 -8.63
N LYS A 14 20.99 2.95 -8.06
CA LYS A 14 21.95 3.96 -7.59
C LYS A 14 22.88 3.39 -6.53
N TYR A 15 22.33 2.67 -5.55
CA TYR A 15 23.11 2.01 -4.51
C TYR A 15 24.13 1.01 -5.08
N LEU A 16 23.72 0.18 -6.04
CA LEU A 16 24.61 -0.81 -6.67
C LEU A 16 25.77 -0.14 -7.43
N VAL A 17 25.50 0.96 -8.14
CA VAL A 17 26.54 1.74 -8.83
C VAL A 17 27.50 2.39 -7.83
N GLU A 18 26.98 3.01 -6.79
CA GLU A 18 27.79 3.66 -5.74
C GLU A 18 28.73 2.67 -5.03
N ASN A 19 28.31 1.40 -4.88
CA ASN A 19 29.11 0.35 -4.27
C ASN A 19 30.00 -0.43 -5.26
N GLY A 20 29.95 -0.09 -6.56
CA GLY A 20 30.72 -0.76 -7.60
C GLY A 20 30.24 -2.19 -7.91
N GLU A 21 28.99 -2.50 -7.58
CA GLU A 21 28.32 -3.77 -7.88
C GLU A 21 27.68 -3.78 -9.27
N ALA A 22 27.38 -2.60 -9.83
CA ALA A 22 26.94 -2.39 -11.22
C ALA A 22 27.82 -1.36 -11.93
N ALA A 23 28.00 -1.49 -13.25
CA ALA A 23 28.80 -0.57 -14.05
C ALA A 23 28.08 0.77 -14.30
N ASP A 24 26.76 0.74 -14.42
CA ASP A 24 25.88 1.90 -14.62
C ASP A 24 24.47 1.63 -14.07
N GLU A 25 23.62 2.67 -14.09
CA GLU A 25 22.25 2.59 -13.56
C GLU A 25 21.34 1.67 -14.37
N ASP A 26 21.61 1.44 -15.66
CA ASP A 26 20.80 0.52 -16.49
C ASP A 26 21.08 -0.93 -16.07
N GLU A 27 22.36 -1.29 -15.88
CA GLU A 27 22.75 -2.59 -15.31
C GLU A 27 22.20 -2.76 -13.89
N GLY A 28 22.37 -1.75 -13.03
CA GLY A 28 21.88 -1.77 -11.66
C GLY A 28 20.35 -1.93 -11.58
N PHE A 29 19.60 -1.26 -12.46
CA PHE A 29 18.15 -1.40 -12.53
C PHE A 29 17.75 -2.80 -12.96
N ALA A 30 18.42 -3.39 -13.96
CA ALA A 30 18.16 -4.75 -14.38
C ALA A 30 18.46 -5.77 -13.27
N MET A 31 19.50 -5.54 -12.46
CA MET A 31 19.80 -6.37 -11.29
C MET A 31 18.69 -6.26 -10.24
N ALA A 32 18.34 -5.04 -9.84
CA ALA A 32 17.29 -4.80 -8.86
C ALA A 32 15.92 -5.35 -9.29
N TRP A 33 15.56 -5.17 -10.57
CA TRP A 33 14.28 -5.63 -11.12
C TRP A 33 14.12 -7.14 -11.08
N ASN A 34 15.22 -7.89 -11.19
CA ASN A 34 15.20 -9.35 -11.15
C ASN A 34 15.48 -9.91 -9.75
N ASP A 35 15.67 -9.05 -8.74
CA ASP A 35 15.89 -9.45 -7.36
C ASP A 35 14.54 -9.56 -6.64
N SER A 36 14.01 -10.79 -6.55
CA SER A 36 12.77 -11.06 -5.82
C SER A 36 12.89 -10.82 -4.32
N ASP A 37 14.10 -10.97 -3.76
CA ASP A 37 14.33 -10.84 -2.32
C ASP A 37 14.27 -9.36 -1.92
N LEU A 38 14.77 -8.45 -2.76
CA LEU A 38 14.58 -7.00 -2.60
C LEU A 38 13.12 -6.64 -2.38
N TYR A 39 12.24 -7.03 -3.31
CA TYR A 39 10.82 -6.68 -3.21
C TYR A 39 10.11 -7.37 -2.05
N THR A 40 10.53 -8.60 -1.72
CA THR A 40 9.99 -9.31 -0.55
C THR A 40 10.32 -8.56 0.74
N LEU A 41 11.57 -8.14 0.91
CA LEU A 41 12.03 -7.39 2.08
C LEU A 41 11.36 -6.01 2.18
N GLU A 42 11.28 -5.27 1.08
CA GLU A 42 10.60 -3.97 1.05
C GLU A 42 9.11 -4.10 1.41
N TRP A 43 8.45 -5.17 0.95
CA TRP A 43 7.06 -5.43 1.30
C TRP A 43 6.89 -5.79 2.79
N GLU A 44 7.80 -6.61 3.34
CA GLU A 44 7.82 -6.94 4.76
C GLU A 44 7.98 -5.67 5.62
N TRP A 45 8.97 -4.82 5.33
CA TRP A 45 9.18 -3.58 6.07
C TRP A 45 8.01 -2.61 5.96
N LEU A 46 7.42 -2.47 4.77
CA LEU A 46 6.24 -1.64 4.56
C LEU A 46 5.06 -2.13 5.40
N THR A 47 4.81 -3.44 5.39
CA THR A 47 3.66 -4.02 6.11
C THR A 47 3.88 -4.08 7.62
N GLU A 48 5.11 -4.26 8.09
CA GLU A 48 5.48 -4.11 9.51
C GLU A 48 5.26 -2.68 9.99
N SER A 49 5.79 -1.68 9.27
CA SER A 49 5.59 -0.26 9.59
C SER A 49 4.12 0.13 9.61
N LEU A 50 3.34 -0.40 8.65
CA LEU A 50 1.90 -0.20 8.64
C LEU A 50 1.24 -0.87 9.85
N THR A 51 1.63 -2.11 10.19
CA THR A 51 1.10 -2.84 11.36
C THR A 51 1.27 -2.06 12.65
N GLU A 52 2.45 -1.47 12.87
CA GLU A 52 2.71 -0.61 14.04
C GLU A 52 1.75 0.57 14.08
N THR A 53 1.58 1.25 12.94
CA THR A 53 0.64 2.39 12.80
C THR A 53 -0.81 1.97 13.08
N LEU A 54 -1.26 0.84 12.52
CA LEU A 54 -2.62 0.33 12.71
C LEU A 54 -2.90 0.00 14.18
N ASN A 55 -1.95 -0.65 14.86
CA ASN A 55 -2.07 -1.02 16.27
C ASN A 55 -2.10 0.20 17.19
N GLU A 56 -1.41 1.29 16.83
CA GLU A 56 -1.44 2.54 17.60
C GLU A 56 -2.81 3.22 17.51
N ILE A 57 -3.42 3.28 16.31
CA ILE A 57 -4.64 4.05 16.10
C ILE A 57 -5.93 3.24 16.32
N ASN A 58 -5.88 1.92 16.17
CA ASN A 58 -7.05 1.05 16.27
C ASN A 58 -6.66 -0.42 16.58
N PRO A 59 -6.30 -0.72 17.85
CA PRO A 59 -5.84 -2.04 18.24
C PRO A 59 -6.90 -3.15 18.14
N ASP A 60 -8.19 -2.79 18.05
CA ASP A 60 -9.28 -3.76 17.91
C ASP A 60 -9.39 -4.32 16.47
N GLY A 61 -8.81 -3.61 15.50
CA GLY A 61 -8.61 -4.09 14.13
C GLY A 61 -9.84 -4.05 13.22
N TYR A 62 -10.94 -3.40 13.63
CA TYR A 62 -12.14 -3.22 12.80
C TYR A 62 -12.10 -1.92 12.02
N TRP A 63 -12.35 -1.97 10.71
CA TRP A 63 -12.16 -0.85 9.80
C TRP A 63 -13.36 -0.65 8.91
N HIS A 64 -13.67 0.62 8.63
CA HIS A 64 -14.59 1.03 7.58
C HIS A 64 -13.79 1.74 6.49
N ALA A 65 -13.82 1.23 5.27
CA ALA A 65 -13.18 1.85 4.11
C ALA A 65 -14.21 2.29 3.08
N GLU A 66 -14.10 3.53 2.64
CA GLU A 66 -14.80 4.06 1.47
C GLU A 66 -13.80 4.26 0.34
N VAL A 67 -14.24 4.02 -0.90
CA VAL A 67 -13.45 4.29 -2.11
C VAL A 67 -14.16 5.29 -3.01
N ALA A 68 -13.38 6.20 -3.58
CA ALA A 68 -13.80 7.14 -4.60
C ALA A 68 -12.97 6.96 -5.87
N ASN A 69 -13.65 7.10 -7.02
CA ASN A 69 -13.09 6.95 -8.37
C ASN A 69 -12.49 5.54 -8.62
N PHE A 70 -13.13 4.51 -8.10
CA PHE A 70 -12.69 3.13 -8.26
C PHE A 70 -12.74 2.67 -9.72
N GLY A 71 -11.59 2.22 -10.23
CA GLY A 71 -11.39 1.75 -11.60
C GLY A 71 -11.83 2.71 -12.72
N TRP A 72 -11.89 2.18 -13.95
CA TRP A 72 -12.16 2.98 -15.16
C TRP A 72 -13.56 3.64 -15.23
N ARG A 73 -14.51 3.15 -14.41
CA ARG A 73 -15.87 3.71 -14.30
C ARG A 73 -16.00 4.77 -13.21
N SER A 74 -14.92 5.05 -12.47
CA SER A 74 -14.90 5.99 -11.36
C SER A 74 -16.01 5.75 -10.35
N GLN A 75 -16.19 4.48 -9.96
CA GLN A 75 -17.24 4.09 -9.04
C GLN A 75 -16.93 4.53 -7.60
N LYS A 76 -17.96 4.45 -6.76
CA LYS A 76 -17.82 4.61 -5.31
C LYS A 76 -18.32 3.34 -4.64
N GLY A 77 -17.73 3.00 -3.52
CA GLY A 77 -18.11 1.84 -2.74
C GLY A 77 -17.60 1.98 -1.31
N TYR A 78 -18.01 1.05 -0.47
CA TYR A 78 -17.49 0.92 0.88
C TYR A 78 -17.40 -0.56 1.23
N SER A 79 -16.57 -0.88 2.22
CA SER A 79 -16.49 -2.20 2.83
C SER A 79 -16.07 -2.06 4.28
N ASP A 80 -16.65 -2.88 5.13
CA ASP A 80 -16.20 -3.10 6.49
C ASP A 80 -15.36 -4.38 6.52
N PHE A 81 -14.27 -4.37 7.28
CA PHE A 81 -13.39 -5.53 7.40
C PHE A 81 -12.62 -5.54 8.71
N LYS A 82 -12.06 -6.70 9.04
CA LYS A 82 -11.11 -6.87 10.13
C LYS A 82 -9.72 -7.16 9.58
N ALA A 83 -8.70 -6.54 10.16
CA ALA A 83 -7.30 -6.82 9.85
C ALA A 83 -6.44 -6.76 11.11
N ASP A 84 -5.65 -7.80 11.32
CA ASP A 84 -4.75 -7.92 12.48
C ASP A 84 -3.33 -7.39 12.19
N ASN A 85 -3.03 -7.10 10.91
CA ASN A 85 -1.74 -6.58 10.47
C ASN A 85 -1.85 -5.81 9.15
N GLY A 86 -0.78 -5.11 8.80
CA GLY A 86 -0.68 -4.29 7.59
C GLY A 86 -0.88 -5.08 6.29
N ASN A 87 -0.46 -6.34 6.23
CA ASN A 87 -0.66 -7.18 5.04
C ASN A 87 -2.16 -7.48 4.85
N GLN A 88 -2.84 -8.01 5.86
CA GLN A 88 -4.29 -8.23 5.80
C GLN A 88 -5.07 -6.93 5.53
N PHE A 89 -4.62 -5.82 6.10
CA PHE A 89 -5.25 -4.52 5.89
C PHE A 89 -5.20 -4.11 4.41
N LEU A 90 -4.01 -4.16 3.79
CA LEU A 90 -3.86 -3.86 2.37
C LEU A 90 -4.59 -4.88 1.49
N ASP A 91 -4.59 -6.15 1.89
CA ASP A 91 -5.27 -7.24 1.16
C ASP A 91 -6.79 -7.01 1.07
N ASN A 92 -7.41 -6.44 2.09
CA ASN A 92 -8.83 -6.09 2.09
C ASN A 92 -9.18 -4.84 1.27
N ILE A 93 -8.21 -3.95 1.03
CA ILE A 93 -8.44 -2.65 0.38
C ILE A 93 -8.05 -2.68 -1.10
N LEU A 94 -6.84 -3.14 -1.40
CA LEU A 94 -6.23 -3.02 -2.72
C LEU A 94 -6.73 -4.12 -3.66
N PRO A 95 -6.88 -3.81 -4.96
CA PRO A 95 -7.20 -4.82 -5.96
C PRO A 95 -6.07 -5.85 -6.10
N LYS A 96 -6.41 -7.09 -6.49
CA LYS A 96 -5.45 -8.19 -6.69
C LYS A 96 -4.70 -8.07 -8.02
N THR A 97 -3.95 -6.99 -8.17
CA THR A 97 -3.16 -6.65 -9.36
C THR A 97 -1.93 -5.84 -8.93
N ASP A 98 -0.97 -5.70 -9.85
CA ASP A 98 0.13 -4.76 -9.65
C ASP A 98 -0.41 -3.34 -9.46
N CYS A 99 0.00 -2.72 -8.35
CA CYS A 99 -0.41 -1.40 -7.92
C CYS A 99 0.81 -0.58 -7.48
N THR A 100 0.71 0.73 -7.66
CA THR A 100 1.58 1.73 -7.03
C THR A 100 0.70 2.55 -6.09
N PHE A 101 1.05 2.64 -4.81
CA PHE A 101 0.19 3.32 -3.84
C PHE A 101 0.96 4.08 -2.76
N ARG A 102 0.27 5.04 -2.16
CA ARG A 102 0.76 5.86 -1.05
C ARG A 102 -0.25 5.84 0.09
N VAL A 103 0.24 5.55 1.30
CA VAL A 103 -0.55 5.57 2.54
C VAL A 103 -0.23 6.84 3.32
N PHE A 104 -1.27 7.59 3.65
CA PHE A 104 -1.24 8.81 4.45
C PHE A 104 -2.03 8.58 5.75
N LEU A 105 -1.55 9.14 6.85
CA LEU A 105 -2.26 9.22 8.13
C LEU A 105 -2.57 10.70 8.40
N ASP A 106 -3.85 11.05 8.44
CA ASP A 106 -4.30 12.39 8.77
C ASP A 106 -4.29 12.61 10.30
N ALA A 107 -4.35 13.88 10.73
CA ALA A 107 -4.25 14.25 12.14
C ALA A 107 -5.42 13.74 13.01
N ASP A 108 -6.52 13.31 12.40
CA ASP A 108 -7.68 12.72 13.06
C ASP A 108 -7.67 11.18 13.05
N ASN A 109 -6.50 10.58 12.77
CA ASN A 109 -6.29 9.14 12.61
C ASN A 109 -7.04 8.51 11.43
N THR A 110 -7.53 9.31 10.48
CA THR A 110 -8.03 8.79 9.20
C THR A 110 -6.85 8.34 8.34
N LEU A 111 -6.91 7.11 7.83
CA LEU A 111 -5.98 6.62 6.83
C LEU A 111 -6.51 6.95 5.44
N ARG A 112 -5.62 7.39 4.56
CA ARG A 112 -5.93 7.61 3.15
C ARG A 112 -4.95 6.84 2.29
N ILE A 113 -5.47 6.14 1.28
CA ILE A 113 -4.63 5.45 0.31
C ILE A 113 -4.92 5.99 -1.07
N GLN A 114 -3.89 6.55 -1.71
CA GLN A 114 -3.93 6.87 -3.13
C GLN A 114 -3.41 5.67 -3.90
N ASN A 115 -4.25 5.05 -4.73
CA ASN A 115 -3.90 3.86 -5.50
C ASN A 115 -3.83 4.16 -6.99
N SER A 116 -2.84 3.58 -7.66
CA SER A 116 -2.69 3.60 -9.12
C SER A 116 -2.50 2.17 -9.62
N HIS A 117 -3.27 1.80 -10.64
CA HIS A 117 -3.16 0.52 -11.34
C HIS A 117 -3.60 0.72 -12.79
N HIS A 118 -3.52 -0.32 -13.62
CA HIS A 118 -3.76 -0.20 -15.07
C HIS A 118 -5.13 0.39 -15.47
N ASP A 119 -6.18 0.24 -14.65
CA ASP A 119 -7.50 0.83 -14.89
C ASP A 119 -7.66 2.26 -14.31
N ALA A 120 -6.74 2.68 -13.43
CA ALA A 120 -6.68 4.01 -12.83
C ALA A 120 -5.23 4.54 -12.75
N PRO A 121 -4.54 4.69 -13.91
CA PRO A 121 -3.08 4.90 -13.94
C PRO A 121 -2.63 6.25 -13.40
N ALA A 122 -3.54 7.23 -13.30
CA ALA A 122 -3.26 8.58 -12.83
C ALA A 122 -3.41 8.75 -11.30
N GLY A 123 -3.62 7.67 -10.54
CA GLY A 123 -3.75 7.74 -9.08
C GLY A 123 -5.02 8.46 -8.60
N ASN A 124 -6.08 8.38 -9.40
CA ASN A 124 -7.35 9.03 -9.07
C ASN A 124 -8.20 8.22 -8.09
N GLU A 125 -7.84 6.95 -7.86
CA GLU A 125 -8.50 6.07 -6.92
C GLU A 125 -8.03 6.38 -5.49
N TRP A 126 -8.97 6.78 -4.65
CA TRP A 126 -8.70 7.17 -3.27
C TRP A 126 -9.56 6.36 -2.33
N TYR A 127 -8.89 5.75 -1.35
CA TYR A 127 -9.52 5.12 -0.22
C TYR A 127 -9.42 6.04 0.99
N THR A 128 -10.51 6.13 1.74
CA THR A 128 -10.59 6.81 3.03
C THR A 128 -11.03 5.77 4.06
N ILE A 129 -10.19 5.52 5.06
CA ILE A 129 -10.35 4.43 6.01
C ILE A 129 -10.32 5.00 7.42
N ARG A 130 -11.30 4.61 8.23
CA ARG A 130 -11.40 4.99 9.64
C ARG A 130 -11.54 3.75 10.52
N ALA A 131 -11.15 3.88 11.78
CA ALA A 131 -11.50 2.88 12.80
C ALA A 131 -13.03 2.73 12.86
N ALA A 132 -13.47 1.48 12.94
CA ALA A 132 -14.84 1.11 13.22
C ALA A 132 -14.90 0.34 14.54
N THR A 133 -16.09 0.25 15.11
CA THR A 133 -16.37 -0.60 16.27
C THR A 133 -16.78 -2.01 15.80
N GLU A 134 -16.64 -3.00 16.69
CA GLU A 134 -17.17 -4.35 16.44
C GLU A 134 -18.69 -4.33 16.20
N GLU A 135 -19.41 -3.42 16.87
CA GLU A 135 -20.86 -3.24 16.69
C GLU A 135 -21.20 -2.73 15.28
N GLU A 136 -20.51 -1.69 14.79
CA GLU A 136 -20.64 -1.22 13.40
C GLU A 136 -20.35 -2.33 12.38
N TYR A 137 -19.32 -3.15 12.63
CA TYR A 137 -18.98 -4.28 11.77
C TYR A 137 -20.07 -5.38 11.78
N ALA A 138 -20.61 -5.71 12.96
CA ALA A 138 -21.61 -6.76 13.12
C ALA A 138 -22.98 -6.40 12.51
N GLU A 139 -23.32 -5.11 12.41
CA GLU A 139 -24.54 -4.66 11.74
C GLU A 139 -24.44 -4.71 10.20
N ALA A 140 -23.23 -4.70 9.65
CA ALA A 140 -22.97 -4.69 8.21
C ALA A 140 -22.78 -6.10 7.59
N ALA A 141 -22.46 -7.11 8.41
CA ALA A 141 -22.17 -8.50 8.01
C ALA A 141 -23.43 -9.37 7.87
#